data_AF-A0A067P8H8-F1
#
_entry.id   AF-A0A067P8H8-F1
#
_cell.length_a   1.000
_cell.length_b   1.000
_cell.length_c   1.000
_cell.angle_alpha   90.00
_cell.angle_beta   90.00
_cell.angle_gamma   90.00
#
_symmetry.space_group_name_H-M   'P 1'
#
loop_
_entity.id
_entity.type
_entity.pdbx_description
1 polymer ?
#
loop_
_entity_poly.entity_id
_entity_poly.type
_entity_poly.pdbx_seq_one_letter_code
_entity_poly.pdbx_strand_id
1 'polypeptide(L)' 'PEFTGNGHSSLTVIHLNSVERAAHLIGVCGSGFLPADFFHEDTLDTFGAFYVSKYADHHMHDF' A
#
# COMPACT_ATOMS: atom_id res chain seq x y z
N PRO A 1 10.41 6.53 3.15
CA PRO A 1 9.69 7.82 3.27
C PRO A 1 10.65 8.94 3.67
N GLU A 2 10.56 10.08 3.00
CA GLU A 2 11.20 11.30 3.49
C GLU A 2 10.29 11.87 4.59
N PHE A 3 10.85 12.18 5.75
CA PHE A 3 10.10 12.80 6.85
C PHE A 3 10.54 14.25 6.94
N THR A 4 9.59 15.17 7.02
CA THR A 4 9.92 16.57 7.28
C THR A 4 10.56 16.67 8.67
N GLY A 5 11.42 17.68 8.92
CA GLY A 5 12.23 17.78 10.14
C GLY A 5 11.46 17.83 11.48
N ASN A 6 10.13 17.81 11.44
CA ASN A 6 9.20 17.71 12.56
C ASN A 6 8.57 16.30 12.72
N GLY A 7 9.06 15.28 12.00
CA GLY A 7 8.59 13.89 12.10
C GLY A 7 7.28 13.59 11.37
N HIS A 8 6.79 14.51 10.54
CA HIS A 8 5.60 14.28 9.71
C HIS A 8 6.01 13.63 8.37
N SER A 9 5.23 12.68 7.87
CA SER A 9 5.48 12.08 6.55
C SER A 9 5.45 13.19 5.49
N SER A 10 6.47 13.25 4.61
CA SER A 10 6.47 14.23 3.53
C SER A 10 5.33 13.92 2.56
N LEU A 11 4.35 14.81 2.46
CA LEU A 11 3.29 14.67 1.47
C LEU A 11 3.79 15.24 0.14
N THR A 12 3.84 14.41 -0.91
CA THR A 12 4.26 14.82 -2.25
C THR A 12 3.17 14.50 -3.26
N VAL A 13 2.87 15.47 -4.14
CA VAL A 13 1.97 15.26 -5.29
C VAL A 13 2.78 14.59 -6.40
N ILE A 14 2.39 13.36 -6.76
CA ILE A 14 2.97 12.63 -7.90
C ILE A 14 2.02 12.65 -9.10
N HIS A 15 2.59 12.52 -10.29
CA HIS A 15 1.79 12.43 -11.51
C HIS A 15 1.05 11.09 -11.58
N LEU A 16 -0.22 11.08 -11.99
CA LEU A 16 -1.02 9.85 -11.98
C LEU A 16 -0.47 8.78 -12.93
N ASN A 17 0.17 9.18 -14.03
CA ASN A 17 0.85 8.24 -14.94
C ASN A 17 2.07 7.54 -14.33
N SER A 18 2.55 7.98 -13.16
CA SER A 18 3.58 7.27 -12.40
C SER A 18 3.02 6.10 -11.59
N VAL A 19 1.69 5.94 -11.54
CA VAL A 19 1.02 4.81 -10.90
C VAL A 19 0.71 3.77 -11.97
N GLU A 20 1.58 2.76 -12.08
CA GLU A 20 1.47 1.68 -13.08
C GLU A 20 0.20 0.83 -12.91
N ARG A 21 -0.20 0.54 -11.67
CA ARG A 21 -1.43 -0.21 -11.39
C ARG A 21 -1.98 0.04 -9.99
N ALA A 22 -3.23 0.50 -9.87
CA ALA A 22 -3.99 0.47 -8.63
C ALA A 22 -4.47 -0.96 -8.35
N ALA A 23 -3.80 -1.64 -7.43
CA ALA A 23 -4.23 -2.95 -6.94
C ALA A 23 -4.69 -2.82 -5.48
N HIS A 24 -5.87 -3.36 -5.16
CA HIS A 24 -6.25 -3.53 -3.77
C HIS A 24 -5.58 -4.81 -3.25
N LEU A 25 -4.46 -4.63 -2.56
CA LEU A 25 -3.67 -5.69 -1.96
C LEU A 25 -4.17 -5.96 -0.54
N ILE A 26 -4.50 -7.21 -0.24
CA ILE A 26 -4.85 -7.65 1.11
C ILE A 26 -3.79 -8.65 1.57
N GLY A 27 -3.04 -8.30 2.59
CA GLY A 27 -1.98 -9.14 3.14
C GLY A 27 -2.51 -10.49 3.65
N VAL A 28 -1.82 -11.58 3.32
CA VAL A 28 -2.14 -12.90 3.87
C VAL A 28 -1.58 -12.98 5.29
N CYS A 29 -2.45 -12.82 6.29
CA CYS A 29 -2.07 -13.08 7.67
C CYS A 29 -1.84 -14.60 7.86
N GLY A 30 -0.66 -14.95 8.37
CA GLY A 30 -0.38 -16.30 8.85
C GLY A 30 -1.04 -16.58 10.21
N SER A 31 -0.40 -17.39 11.05
CA SER A 31 -0.89 -17.69 12.40
C SER A 31 -0.56 -16.61 13.45
N GLY A 32 0.11 -15.53 13.04
CA GLY A 32 0.54 -14.45 13.92
C GLY A 32 -0.48 -13.30 13.98
N PHE A 33 -0.43 -12.54 15.07
CA PHE A 33 -1.17 -11.28 15.21
C PHE A 33 -0.33 -10.10 14.72
N LEU A 34 -0.98 -9.11 14.11
CA LEU A 34 -0.35 -7.82 13.85
C LEU A 34 -0.10 -7.10 15.18
N PRO A 35 1.05 -6.42 15.34
CA PRO A 35 1.27 -5.52 16.45
C PRO A 35 0.16 -4.46 16.54
N ALA A 36 -0.16 -4.02 17.76
CA ALA A 36 -1.15 -2.95 17.95
C ALA A 36 -0.73 -1.63 17.26
N ASP A 37 0.58 -1.40 17.17
CA ASP A 37 1.19 -0.20 16.59
C ASP A 37 1.64 -0.43 15.14
N PHE A 38 0.95 -1.31 14.42
CA PHE A 38 1.31 -1.64 13.05
C PHE A 38 0.94 -0.50 12.09
N PHE A 39 1.94 0.08 11.43
CA PHE A 39 1.74 1.16 10.48
C PHE A 39 1.39 0.63 9.09
N HIS A 40 0.48 1.32 8.42
CA HIS A 40 0.07 0.99 7.05
C HIS A 40 1.24 1.04 6.05
N GLU A 41 2.26 1.88 6.32
CA GLU A 41 3.46 2.01 5.48
C GLU A 41 4.29 0.72 5.44
N ASP A 42 4.27 -0.06 6.53
CA ASP A 42 5.04 -1.31 6.66
C ASP A 42 4.30 -2.53 6.08
N THR A 43 3.05 -2.37 5.66
CA THR A 43 2.20 -3.47 5.16
C THR A 43 2.84 -4.23 4.01
N LEU A 44 3.42 -3.53 3.04
CA LEU A 44 3.98 -4.13 1.83
C LEU A 44 5.23 -4.99 2.12
N ASP A 45 6.02 -4.59 3.11
CA ASP A 45 7.23 -5.30 3.51
C ASP A 45 6.95 -6.41 4.54
N THR A 46 5.83 -6.31 5.26
CA THR A 46 5.50 -7.25 6.35
C THR A 46 4.86 -8.54 5.86
N PHE A 47 3.99 -8.47 4.84
CA PHE A 47 3.32 -9.67 4.33
C PHE A 47 4.13 -10.32 3.20
N GLY A 48 4.46 -11.60 3.34
CA GLY A 48 5.15 -12.35 2.29
C GLY A 48 4.27 -12.75 1.09
N ALA A 49 2.96 -12.53 1.18
CA ALA A 49 1.99 -12.81 0.12
C ALA A 49 0.76 -11.91 0.25
N PHE A 50 0.10 -11.63 -0.88
CA PHE A 50 -1.09 -10.79 -0.95
C PHE A 50 -2.17 -11.45 -1.80
N TYR A 51 -3.42 -11.31 -1.39
CA TYR A 51 -4.56 -11.52 -2.27
C TYR A 51 -4.75 -10.27 -3.14
N VAL A 52 -4.87 -10.49 -4.45
CA VAL A 52 -5.21 -9.44 -5.41
C VAL A 52 -6.70 -9.54 -5.73
N SER A 53 -7.46 -8.50 -5.41
CA SER A 53 -8.88 -8.47 -5.79
C SER A 53 -9.03 -8.33 -7.29
N LYS A 54 -9.67 -9.31 -7.94
CA LYS A 54 -10.00 -9.28 -9.38
C LYS A 54 -10.94 -8.13 -9.78
N TYR A 55 -11.61 -7.50 -8.81
CA TYR A 55 -12.59 -6.44 -9.04
C TYR A 55 -12.00 -5.04 -8.88
N ALA A 56 -10.86 -4.90 -8.20
CA ALA A 56 -10.18 -3.61 -8.06
C ALA A 56 -9.59 -3.11 -9.40
N ASP A 57 -9.39 -4.02 -10.36
CA ASP A 57 -8.80 -3.76 -11.68
C ASP A 57 -9.83 -3.28 -12.72
N HIS A 58 -11.14 -3.42 -12.47
CA HIS A 58 -12.17 -3.20 -13.51
C HIS A 58 -12.30 -1.73 -13.96
N HIS A 59 -11.93 -0.76 -13.13
CA HIS A 59 -11.95 0.67 -13.46
C HIS A 59 -10.56 1.28 -13.66
N MET A 60 -9.51 0.46 -13.62
CA MET A 60 -8.15 0.94 -13.85
C MET A 60 -7.73 0.90 -15.32
N HIS A 61 -8.66 0.52 -16.19
CA HIS A 61 -8.45 0.45 -17.62
C HIS A 61 -9.45 1.34 -18.34
N ASP A 62 -9.18 2.65 -18.29
CA ASP A 62 -9.53 3.56 -19.38
C ASP A 62 -8.38 4.58 -19.47
N PHE A 63 -7.68 4.56 -20.60
CA PHE A 63 -6.56 5.43 -20.95
C PHE A 63 -7.06 6.57 -21.84
#